data_AF-A0A1H3SDN3-F1
#
_entry.id   AF-A0A1H3SDN3-F1
#
_cell.length_a   1.000
_cell.length_b   1.000
_cell.length_c   1.000
_cell.angle_alpha   90.00
_cell.angle_beta   90.00
_cell.angle_gamma   90.00
#
_symmetry.space_group_name_H-M   'P 1'
#
loop_
_entity.id
_entity.type
_entity.pdbx_description
1 polymer ?
#
loop_
_entity_poly.entity_id
_entity_poly.type
_entity_poly.pdbx_seq_one_letter_code
_entity_poly.pdbx_strand_id
1 'polypeptide(L)'
;MLNELDQKLDEWGYNFVRYADDLMIFTKSKRAAQRQYERVSKFIEGKLKLKTNKEKTEVSKLNQVKYLGYAFYRTKGKCKLKVHPDSINKLKDKIRMVTGRSNGMSIEVRRSKLNQIIRGWVQYFKMADMKTIMTSIDE
;
A
#
# COMPACT_ATOMS: atom_id res chain seq x y z
N MET A 1 -12.96 19.42 -0.92
CA MET A 1 -11.56 19.89 -0.94
C MET A 1 -10.68 19.01 -1.82
N LEU A 2 -10.50 17.71 -1.54
CA LEU A 2 -9.70 16.82 -2.42
C LEU A 2 -10.34 16.53 -3.79
N ASN A 3 -11.66 16.70 -3.95
CA ASN A 3 -12.34 16.57 -5.24
C ASN A 3 -11.79 17.56 -6.30
N GLU A 4 -11.36 18.75 -5.88
CA GLU A 4 -10.77 19.73 -6.81
C GLU A 4 -9.41 19.30 -7.34
N LEU A 5 -8.66 18.53 -6.54
CA LEU A 5 -7.39 17.97 -6.97
C LEU A 5 -7.64 16.92 -8.05
N ASP A 6 -8.59 16.01 -7.83
CA ASP A 6 -8.93 14.95 -8.79
C ASP A 6 -9.38 15.56 -10.13
N GLN A 7 -10.29 16.55 -10.09
CA GLN A 7 -10.74 17.25 -11.29
C GLN A 7 -9.58 17.91 -12.06
N LYS A 8 -8.60 18.47 -11.36
CA LYS A 8 -7.43 19.08 -12.00
C LYS A 8 -6.45 18.06 -12.57
N LEU A 9 -6.29 16.92 -11.91
CA LEU A 9 -5.48 15.82 -12.43
C LEU A 9 -6.11 15.24 -13.70
N ASP A 10 -7.44 15.12 -13.74
CA ASP A 10 -8.20 14.72 -14.93
C ASP A 10 -8.08 15.75 -16.06
N GLU A 11 -8.23 17.05 -15.76
CA GLU A 11 -8.04 18.14 -16.74
C GLU A 11 -6.63 18.14 -17.33
N TRP A 12 -5.61 17.75 -16.55
CA TRP A 12 -4.23 17.61 -17.04
C TRP A 12 -3.96 16.28 -17.74
N GLY A 13 -4.93 15.36 -17.77
CA GLY A 13 -4.81 14.04 -18.39
C GLY A 13 -3.82 13.13 -17.67
N TYR A 14 -3.69 13.25 -16.34
CA TYR A 14 -2.77 12.43 -15.57
C TYR A 14 -3.44 11.10 -15.20
N ASN A 15 -2.68 10.00 -15.28
CA ASN A 15 -3.15 8.71 -14.78
C ASN A 15 -2.87 8.66 -13.28
N PHE A 16 -3.90 8.62 -12.44
CA PHE A 16 -3.73 8.57 -11.00
C PHE A 16 -4.71 7.63 -10.33
N VAL A 17 -4.39 7.24 -9.09
CA VAL A 17 -5.29 6.52 -8.19
C VAL A 17 -5.19 7.21 -6.83
N ARG A 18 -6.34 7.50 -6.23
CA ARG A 18 -6.43 8.10 -4.90
C ARG A 18 -7.27 7.22 -3.99
N TYR A 19 -6.82 7.04 -2.76
CA TYR A 19 -7.56 6.39 -1.69
C TYR A 19 -7.44 7.24 -0.43
N ALA A 20 -8.53 7.89 -0.02
CA ALA A 20 -8.50 8.93 1.01
C ALA A 20 -7.41 9.98 0.71
N ASP A 21 -6.37 10.03 1.55
CA ASP A 21 -5.25 10.97 1.42
C ASP A 21 -4.08 10.40 0.59
N ASP A 22 -4.05 9.09 0.35
CA ASP A 22 -2.97 8.42 -0.39
C ASP A 22 -3.21 8.52 -1.90
N LEU A 23 -2.42 9.36 -2.57
CA LEU A 23 -2.44 9.59 -4.01
C LEU A 23 -1.21 8.98 -4.70
N MET A 24 -1.42 8.25 -5.79
CA MET A 24 -0.37 7.80 -6.71
C MET A 24 -0.62 8.35 -8.11
N ILE A 25 0.42 8.92 -8.73
CA ILE A 25 0.39 9.39 -10.12
C ILE A 25 1.36 8.54 -10.95
N PHE A 26 0.87 7.97 -12.05
CA PHE A 26 1.62 7.07 -12.91
C PHE A 26 2.16 7.80 -14.14
N THR A 27 3.46 7.64 -14.37
CA THR A 27 4.15 8.26 -15.52
C THR A 27 5.07 7.27 -16.22
N LYS A 28 5.38 7.56 -17.48
CA LYS A 28 6.26 6.72 -18.31
C LYS A 28 7.75 6.98 -18.07
N SER A 29 8.13 8.12 -17.50
CA SER A 29 9.53 8.50 -17.29
C SER A 29 9.74 9.30 -16.01
N LYS A 30 10.92 9.15 -15.40
CA LYS A 30 11.30 9.89 -14.18
C LYS A 30 11.25 11.41 -14.39
N ARG A 31 11.66 11.89 -15.57
CA ARG A 31 11.60 13.32 -15.92
C ARG A 31 10.16 13.82 -15.98
N ALA A 32 9.22 13.03 -16.51
CA ALA A 32 7.81 13.39 -16.50
C ALA A 32 7.25 13.38 -15.07
N ALA A 33 7.58 12.36 -14.26
CA ALA A 33 7.18 12.28 -12.86
C ALA A 33 7.59 13.53 -12.07
N GLN A 34 8.85 13.98 -12.22
CA GLN A 34 9.35 15.16 -11.51
C GLN A 34 8.59 16.44 -11.89
N ARG A 35 8.34 16.66 -13.19
CA ARG A 35 7.55 17.81 -13.66
C ARG A 35 6.12 17.78 -13.12
N GLN A 36 5.49 16.60 -13.15
CA GLN A 36 4.12 16.45 -12.66
C GLN A 36 4.06 16.66 -11.14
N TYR A 37 5.02 16.10 -10.40
CA TYR A 37 5.17 16.32 -8.96
C TYR A 37 5.25 17.81 -8.64
N GLU A 38 6.15 18.56 -9.28
CA GLU A 38 6.29 20.00 -9.03
C GLU A 38 5.01 20.79 -9.34
N ARG A 39 4.32 20.45 -10.43
CA ARG A 39 3.05 21.10 -10.80
C ARG A 39 1.95 20.81 -9.78
N VAL A 40 1.82 19.56 -9.36
CA VAL A 40 0.81 19.12 -8.38
C VAL A 40 1.10 19.73 -7.01
N SER A 41 2.36 19.70 -6.54
CA SER A 41 2.77 20.31 -5.27
C SER A 41 2.45 21.80 -5.24
N LYS A 42 2.75 22.55 -6.31
CA LYS A 42 2.40 23.99 -6.41
C LYS A 42 0.90 24.23 -6.30
N PHE A 43 0.08 23.37 -6.92
CA PHE A 43 -1.37 23.50 -6.86
C PHE A 43 -1.92 23.20 -5.46
N ILE A 44 -1.41 22.15 -4.81
CA ILE A 44 -1.81 21.76 -3.46
C ILE A 44 -1.42 22.83 -2.42
N GLU A 45 -0.17 23.31 -2.47
CA GLU A 45 0.31 24.32 -1.53
C GLU A 45 -0.28 25.70 -1.79
N GLY A 46 -0.51 26.07 -3.06
CA GLY A 46 -1.06 27.36 -3.43
C GLY A 46 -2.57 27.47 -3.26
N LYS A 47 -3.33 26.59 -3.93
CA LYS A 47 -4.80 26.70 -3.99
C LYS A 47 -5.47 26.03 -2.79
N LEU A 48 -5.06 24.80 -2.48
CA LEU A 48 -5.65 24.03 -1.37
C LEU A 48 -5.06 24.42 -0.02
N LYS A 49 -3.94 25.17 -0.01
CA LYS A 49 -3.20 25.59 1.20
C LYS A 49 -2.83 24.41 2.12
N LEU A 50 -2.66 23.23 1.54
CA LEU A 50 -2.27 22.02 2.25
C LEU A 50 -0.76 21.83 2.16
N LYS A 51 -0.14 21.46 3.28
CA LYS A 51 1.30 21.16 3.32
C LYS A 51 1.52 19.70 2.91
N THR A 52 2.26 19.49 1.82
CA THR A 52 2.66 18.14 1.41
C THR A 52 3.71 17.58 2.37
N ASN A 53 3.58 16.30 2.73
CA ASN A 53 4.62 15.62 3.51
C ASN A 53 5.76 15.23 2.55
N LYS A 54 6.79 16.09 2.48
CA LYS A 54 7.94 15.91 1.58
C LYS A 54 8.79 14.68 1.90
N GLU A 55 8.74 14.18 3.12
CA GLU A 55 9.45 12.95 3.51
C GLU A 55 8.73 11.69 3.01
N LYS A 56 7.39 11.74 2.94
CA LYS A 56 6.57 10.62 2.43
C LYS A 56 6.38 10.65 0.91
N THR A 57 6.55 11.81 0.29
CA THR A 57 6.25 11.98 -1.14
C THR A 57 7.53 11.88 -1.96
N GLU A 58 7.69 10.78 -2.67
CA GLU A 58 8.89 10.51 -3.47
C GLU A 58 8.55 10.09 -4.92
N VAL A 59 9.44 10.42 -5.83
CA VAL A 59 9.41 9.92 -7.21
C VAL A 59 10.18 8.61 -7.28
N SER A 60 9.45 7.51 -7.16
CA SER A 60 10.03 6.16 -7.10
C SER A 60 9.57 5.25 -8.23
N LYS A 61 10.33 4.18 -8.47
CA LYS A 61 9.92 3.12 -9.39
C LYS A 61 8.76 2.34 -8.78
N LEU A 62 7.82 1.92 -9.61
CA LEU A 62 6.63 1.16 -9.19
C LEU A 62 6.96 -0.05 -8.29
N ASN A 63 8.09 -0.72 -8.53
CA ASN A 63 8.50 -1.91 -7.77
C ASN A 63 8.94 -1.63 -6.31
N GLN A 64 9.22 -0.38 -5.97
CA GLN A 64 9.72 0.04 -4.65
C GLN A 64 8.65 0.74 -3.81
N VAL A 65 7.49 1.07 -4.42
CA VAL A 65 6.42 1.81 -3.74
C VAL A 65 5.48 0.85 -3.03
N LYS A 66 5.09 1.22 -1.81
CA LYS A 66 4.01 0.60 -1.05
C LYS A 66 2.72 1.40 -1.24
N TYR A 67 1.62 0.72 -1.58
CA TYR A 67 0.29 1.34 -1.65
C TYR A 67 -0.75 0.43 -1.02
N LEU A 68 -1.49 0.93 -0.01
CA LEU A 68 -2.51 0.16 0.73
C LEU A 68 -2.02 -1.21 1.26
N GLY A 69 -0.73 -1.31 1.58
CA GLY A 69 -0.10 -2.55 2.05
C GLY A 69 0.34 -3.52 0.95
N TYR A 70 0.06 -3.20 -0.31
CA TYR A 70 0.55 -3.90 -1.49
C TYR A 70 1.87 -3.29 -1.96
N ALA A 71 2.65 -4.12 -2.65
CA ALA A 71 3.74 -3.69 -3.50
C ALA A 71 3.50 -4.21 -4.90
N PHE A 72 4.12 -3.55 -5.88
CA PHE A 72 3.96 -3.91 -7.27
C PHE A 72 5.23 -4.60 -7.77
N TYR A 73 5.08 -5.44 -8.78
CA TYR A 73 6.21 -5.94 -9.55
C TYR A 73 5.80 -6.15 -10.99
N ARG A 74 6.79 -6.11 -11.89
CA ARG A 74 6.55 -6.32 -13.32
C ARG A 74 7.16 -7.66 -13.74
N THR A 75 6.35 -8.53 -14.33
CA THR A 75 6.78 -9.83 -14.87
C THR A 75 6.20 -10.02 -16.26
N LYS A 76 7.04 -10.40 -17.23
CA LYS A 76 6.64 -10.66 -18.64
C LYS A 76 5.73 -9.56 -19.22
N GLY A 77 6.09 -8.29 -18.97
CA GLY A 77 5.32 -7.12 -19.44
C GLY A 77 4.06 -6.78 -18.63
N LYS A 78 3.55 -7.68 -17.78
CA LYS A 78 2.37 -7.47 -16.93
C LYS A 78 2.75 -6.96 -15.54
N CYS A 79 1.94 -6.06 -14.99
CA CYS A 79 2.05 -5.65 -13.59
C CYS A 79 1.29 -6.65 -12.72
N LYS A 80 1.93 -7.13 -11.66
CA LYS A 80 1.34 -8.02 -10.66
C LYS A 80 1.50 -7.41 -9.26
N LEU A 81 0.62 -7.84 -8.37
CA LEU A 81 0.60 -7.40 -6.97
C LEU A 81 1.31 -8.43 -6.10
N LYS A 82 2.09 -7.95 -5.14
CA LYS A 82 2.65 -8.74 -4.04
C LYS A 82 2.32 -8.06 -2.72
N VAL A 83 2.39 -8.80 -1.62
CA VAL A 83 2.25 -8.23 -0.28
C VAL A 83 3.55 -7.47 0.06
N HIS A 84 3.44 -6.26 0.57
CA HIS A 84 4.63 -5.51 0.99
C HIS A 84 5.26 -6.15 2.24
N PRO A 85 6.61 -6.20 2.37
CA PRO A 85 7.29 -6.77 3.53
C PRO A 85 6.78 -6.25 4.89
N ASP A 86 6.57 -4.94 5.03
CA ASP A 86 5.99 -4.35 6.25
C ASP A 86 4.63 -4.96 6.63
N SER A 87 3.77 -5.25 5.65
CA SER A 87 2.48 -5.87 5.88
C SER A 87 2.67 -7.30 6.40
N ILE A 88 3.62 -8.05 5.83
CA ILE A 88 3.97 -9.40 6.30
C ILE A 88 4.48 -9.35 7.75
N ASN A 89 5.36 -8.40 8.07
CA ASN A 89 5.86 -8.23 9.43
C ASN A 89 4.72 -7.91 10.42
N LYS A 90 3.80 -7.02 10.05
CA LYS A 90 2.59 -6.75 10.86
C LYS A 90 1.72 -7.99 11.09
N LEU A 91 1.60 -8.88 10.11
CA LEU A 91 0.92 -10.16 10.29
C LEU A 91 1.67 -11.04 11.29
N LYS A 92 3.00 -11.20 11.12
CA LYS A 92 3.84 -11.99 12.02
C LYS A 92 3.75 -11.48 13.46
N ASP A 93 3.75 -10.17 13.66
CA ASP A 93 3.62 -9.56 14.98
C ASP A 93 2.23 -9.79 15.59
N LYS A 94 1.16 -9.70 14.80
CA LYS A 94 -0.20 -10.07 15.25
C LYS A 94 -0.29 -11.53 15.68
N ILE A 95 0.30 -12.44 14.91
CA ILE A 95 0.33 -13.87 15.24
C ILE A 95 1.12 -14.07 16.54
N ARG A 96 2.31 -13.48 16.68
CA ARG A 96 3.14 -13.53 17.89
C ARG A 96 2.40 -13.04 19.13
N MET A 97 1.63 -11.96 19.03
CA MET A 97 0.82 -11.46 20.14
C MET A 97 -0.24 -12.48 20.60
N VAL A 98 -0.82 -13.23 19.67
CA VAL A 98 -1.84 -14.26 19.97
C VAL A 98 -1.22 -15.57 20.44
N THR A 99 -0.04 -15.94 19.96
CA THR A 99 0.69 -17.16 20.35
C THR A 99 1.64 -16.96 21.53
N GLY A 100 1.81 -15.73 22.01
CA GLY A 100 2.70 -15.39 23.13
C GLY A 100 2.40 -16.19 24.40
N ARG A 101 3.45 -16.73 25.04
CA ARG A 101 3.31 -17.61 26.21
C ARG A 101 2.75 -16.90 27.46
N SER A 102 2.85 -15.59 27.51
CA SER A 102 2.36 -14.76 28.61
C SER A 102 0.87 -14.41 28.53
N ASN A 103 0.19 -14.76 27.43
CA ASN A 103 -1.24 -14.53 27.33
C ASN A 103 -2.01 -15.69 27.97
N GLY A 104 -2.78 -15.43 29.04
CA GLY A 104 -3.63 -16.42 29.72
C GLY A 104 -4.83 -16.89 28.91
N MET A 105 -4.73 -16.91 27.57
CA MET A 105 -5.81 -17.31 26.68
C MET A 105 -5.91 -18.83 26.60
N SER A 106 -7.14 -19.35 26.66
CA SER A 106 -7.40 -20.77 26.38
C SER A 106 -7.04 -21.12 24.94
N ILE A 107 -6.74 -22.40 24.70
CA ILE A 107 -6.36 -22.90 23.39
C ILE A 107 -7.47 -22.67 22.33
N GLU A 108 -8.73 -22.78 22.73
CA GLU A 108 -9.89 -22.56 21.86
C GLU A 108 -10.02 -21.11 21.43
N VAL A 109 -9.88 -20.18 22.38
CA VAL A 109 -9.90 -18.74 22.09
C VAL A 109 -8.72 -18.35 21.20
N ARG A 110 -7.54 -18.92 21.47
CA ARG A 110 -6.34 -18.73 20.63
C ARG A 110 -6.59 -19.22 19.20
N ARG A 111 -7.14 -20.44 19.03
CA ARG A 111 -7.48 -21.01 17.72
C ARG A 111 -8.48 -20.13 16.96
N SER A 112 -9.53 -19.66 17.63
CA SER A 112 -10.54 -18.80 17.03
C SER A 112 -9.94 -17.48 16.54
N LYS A 113 -9.14 -16.81 17.39
CA LYS A 113 -8.46 -15.55 17.03
C LYS A 113 -7.48 -15.72 15.87
N LEU A 114 -6.67 -16.78 15.88
CA LEU A 114 -5.74 -17.06 14.78
C LEU A 114 -6.49 -17.26 13.46
N ASN A 115 -7.56 -18.06 13.47
CA ASN A 115 -8.39 -18.27 12.28
C ASN A 115 -8.99 -16.96 11.74
N GLN A 116 -9.48 -16.07 12.62
CA GLN A 116 -10.03 -14.78 12.21
C GLN A 116 -8.95 -13.88 11.57
N ILE A 117 -7.77 -13.80 12.17
CA ILE A 117 -6.64 -13.01 11.65
C ILE A 117 -6.23 -13.52 10.27
N ILE A 118 -6.00 -14.82 10.15
CA ILE A 118 -5.55 -15.45 8.89
C ILE A 118 -6.60 -15.27 7.80
N ARG A 119 -7.88 -15.57 8.08
CA ARG A 119 -8.97 -15.41 7.12
C ARG A 119 -9.10 -13.97 6.64
N GLY A 120 -9.09 -13.00 7.56
CA GLY A 120 -9.17 -11.58 7.21
C GLY A 120 -7.98 -11.13 6.37
N TRP A 121 -6.79 -11.62 6.69
CA TRP A 121 -5.57 -11.30 5.95
C TRP A 121 -5.58 -11.85 4.52
N VAL A 122 -5.90 -13.13 4.37
CA VAL A 122 -6.00 -13.80 3.06
C VAL A 122 -7.07 -13.11 2.20
N GLN A 123 -8.21 -12.76 2.78
CA GLN A 123 -9.27 -12.08 2.04
C GLN A 123 -8.87 -10.67 1.59
N TYR A 124 -8.18 -9.92 2.46
CA TYR A 124 -7.68 -8.58 2.11
C TYR A 124 -6.65 -8.66 0.99
N PHE A 125 -5.70 -9.60 1.06
CA PHE A 125 -4.60 -9.75 0.10
C PHE A 125 -4.87 -10.72 -1.05
N LYS A 126 -6.13 -11.13 -1.27
CA LYS A 126 -6.51 -12.13 -2.29
C LYS A 126 -6.02 -11.84 -3.72
N MET A 127 -5.75 -10.57 -4.04
CA MET A 127 -5.25 -10.14 -5.34
C MET A 127 -3.72 -10.23 -5.47
N ALA A 128 -3.00 -10.37 -4.36
CA ALA A 128 -1.55 -10.51 -4.34
C ALA A 128 -1.13 -11.96 -4.62
N ASP A 129 0.04 -12.10 -5.23
CA ASP A 129 0.71 -13.39 -5.33
C ASP A 129 1.25 -13.79 -3.95
N MET A 130 0.49 -14.64 -3.26
CA MET A 130 0.74 -15.03 -1.87
C MET A 130 1.25 -16.46 -1.72
N LYS A 131 1.29 -17.27 -2.79
CA LYS A 131 1.54 -18.72 -2.66
C LYS A 131 2.85 -19.02 -1.93
N THR A 132 3.95 -18.41 -2.36
CA THR A 132 5.27 -18.56 -1.74
C THR A 132 5.32 -17.96 -0.33
N ILE A 133 4.61 -16.86 -0.08
CA ILE A 133 4.60 -16.18 1.22
C ILE A 133 3.87 -17.03 2.26
N MET A 134 2.73 -17.63 1.89
CA MET A 134 1.94 -18.47 2.78
C MET A 134 2.73 -19.72 3.17
N THR A 135 3.36 -20.40 2.21
CA THR A 135 4.24 -21.55 2.51
C THR A 135 5.34 -21.19 3.51
N SER A 136 6.00 -20.05 3.34
CA SER A 136 7.04 -19.59 4.27
C SER A 136 6.53 -19.16 5.66
N ILE A 137 5.23 -18.90 5.82
CA ILE A 137 4.64 -18.54 7.12
C ILE A 137 4.14 -19.79 7.86
N ASP A 138 3.76 -20.83 7.12
CA ASP A 138 3.34 -22.12 7.67
C ASP A 138 4.54 -22.97 8.14
N GLU A 139 5.74 -22.75 7.58
CA GLU A 139 7.04 -23.29 8.04
C GLU A 139 7.53 -22.64 9.35
#